data_AF-A0A1B6GNY5-F1
#
_entry.id   AF-A0A1B6GNY5-F1
#
_cell.length_a   1.000
_cell.length_b   1.000
_cell.length_c   1.000
_cell.angle_alpha   90.00
_cell.angle_beta   90.00
_cell.angle_gamma   90.00
#
_symmetry.space_group_name_H-M   'P 1'
#
loop_
_entity.id
_entity.type
_entity.pdbx_description
1 polymer ?
#
loop_
_entity_poly.entity_id
_entity_poly.type
_entity_poly.pdbx_seq_one_letter_code
_entity_poly.pdbx_strand_id
1 'polypeptide(L)'
;MADICVKYCMVHFLIGGDGPKRGLLEEVRTTLNLEDRIELLGSLEHSQVRDVLTQGHIFLNTSLTEAYCMAIVEAASCGLQVVSTRVGGIPEVLPPDLIYLTEPTVPSLMEGLERALDDLRHGKIVDPFVCHTRVSSLYSWQNVTHRTEKVYTSVTKESSKSLGQQLRSYMRSNVLPFLLVVSLMYLILQVLEWLVPREDIDIARTYRKKPRKLQI
;
A
#
# COMPACT_ATOMS: atom_id res chain seq x y z
N MET A 1 -5.84 -19.63 -10.62
CA MET A 1 -7.17 -19.18 -11.12
C MET A 1 -7.88 -20.31 -11.83
N ALA A 2 -7.37 -20.80 -12.96
CA ALA A 2 -7.91 -21.96 -13.68
C ALA A 2 -8.22 -23.16 -12.75
N ASP A 3 -7.22 -23.61 -12.00
CA ASP A 3 -7.34 -24.76 -11.10
C ASP A 3 -8.40 -24.54 -10.00
N ILE A 4 -8.49 -23.34 -9.44
CA ILE A 4 -9.52 -22.96 -8.46
C ILE A 4 -10.91 -23.02 -9.10
N CYS A 5 -11.08 -22.43 -10.28
CA CYS A 5 -12.36 -22.41 -10.95
C CYS A 5 -12.82 -23.85 -11.27
N VAL A 6 -11.92 -24.72 -11.70
CA VAL A 6 -12.24 -26.14 -11.94
C VAL A 6 -12.66 -26.85 -10.64
N LYS A 7 -11.96 -26.59 -9.53
CA LYS A 7 -12.24 -27.23 -8.23
C LYS A 7 -13.47 -26.67 -7.52
N TYR A 8 -13.76 -25.38 -7.70
CA TYR A 8 -14.81 -24.64 -7.00
C TYR A 8 -15.71 -23.91 -8.01
N CYS A 9 -16.85 -24.53 -8.34
CA CYS A 9 -17.77 -24.02 -9.34
C CYS A 9 -18.42 -22.66 -9.00
N MET A 10 -18.48 -22.31 -7.72
CA MET A 10 -19.11 -21.07 -7.20
C MET A 10 -18.14 -19.89 -7.11
N VAL A 11 -16.88 -20.05 -7.51
CA VAL A 11 -15.87 -18.98 -7.44
C VAL A 11 -15.87 -18.18 -8.73
N HIS A 12 -16.05 -16.87 -8.60
CA HIS A 12 -15.95 -15.89 -9.67
C HIS A 12 -14.78 -14.95 -9.37
N PHE A 13 -14.01 -14.58 -10.40
CA PHE A 13 -12.90 -13.65 -10.32
C PHE A 13 -13.26 -12.34 -11.02
N LEU A 14 -13.12 -11.24 -10.28
CA LEU A 14 -13.19 -9.88 -10.78
C LEU A 14 -11.75 -9.34 -10.82
N ILE A 15 -11.26 -8.97 -12.00
CA ILE A 15 -9.89 -8.47 -12.18
C ILE A 15 -9.95 -7.04 -12.71
N GLY A 16 -9.53 -6.10 -11.86
CA GLY A 16 -9.34 -4.70 -12.22
C GLY A 16 -7.88 -4.41 -12.62
N GLY A 17 -7.71 -3.58 -13.65
CA GLY A 17 -6.43 -3.09 -14.15
C GLY A 17 -6.11 -3.56 -15.58
N ASP A 18 -5.46 -2.68 -16.35
CA ASP A 18 -4.99 -2.94 -17.72
C ASP A 18 -3.48 -3.20 -17.76
N GLY A 19 -3.02 -4.12 -16.91
CA GLY A 19 -1.61 -4.50 -16.86
C GLY A 19 -1.15 -5.24 -18.12
N PRO A 20 0.18 -5.35 -18.34
CA PRO A 20 0.76 -5.98 -19.53
C PRO A 20 0.39 -7.46 -19.69
N LYS A 21 -0.07 -8.12 -18.62
CA LYS A 21 -0.52 -9.51 -18.62
C LYS A 21 -1.99 -9.69 -19.03
N ARG A 22 -2.71 -8.63 -19.40
CA ARG A 22 -4.13 -8.71 -19.79
C ARG A 22 -4.37 -9.67 -20.94
N GLY A 23 -3.58 -9.59 -22.02
CA GLY A 23 -3.73 -10.48 -23.18
C GLY A 23 -3.58 -11.96 -22.81
N LEU A 24 -2.62 -12.28 -21.93
CA LEU A 24 -2.46 -13.64 -21.40
C LEU A 24 -3.69 -14.10 -20.60
N LEU A 25 -4.29 -13.22 -19.81
CA LEU A 25 -5.52 -13.55 -19.06
C LEU A 25 -6.71 -13.79 -19.99
N GLU A 26 -6.85 -13.00 -21.06
CA GLU A 26 -7.90 -13.19 -22.07
C GLU A 26 -7.75 -14.52 -22.83
N GLU A 27 -6.51 -14.87 -23.20
CA GLU A 27 -6.19 -16.15 -23.85
C GLU A 27 -6.51 -17.34 -22.93
N VAL A 28 -6.05 -17.29 -21.66
CA VAL A 28 -6.32 -18.34 -20.67
C VAL A 28 -7.81 -18.47 -20.39
N ARG A 29 -8.52 -17.35 -20.26
CA ARG A 29 -9.98 -17.33 -20.06
C ARG A 29 -10.70 -18.03 -21.20
N THR A 30 -10.32 -17.73 -22.44
CA THR A 30 -10.95 -18.28 -23.64
C THR A 30 -10.62 -19.76 -23.85
N THR A 31 -9.35 -20.12 -23.68
CA THR A 31 -8.87 -21.50 -23.88
C THR A 31 -9.50 -22.48 -22.89
N LEU A 32 -9.86 -22.01 -21.69
CA LEU A 32 -10.42 -22.83 -20.62
C LEU A 32 -11.95 -22.69 -20.46
N ASN A 33 -12.62 -21.95 -21.36
CA ASN A 33 -14.05 -21.65 -21.30
C ASN A 33 -14.48 -21.07 -19.92
N LEU A 34 -13.75 -20.07 -19.43
CA LEU A 34 -13.96 -19.44 -18.12
C LEU A 34 -14.54 -18.02 -18.22
N GLU A 35 -15.14 -17.66 -19.35
CA GLU A 35 -15.69 -16.33 -19.63
C GLU A 35 -16.76 -15.91 -18.61
N ASP A 36 -17.63 -16.85 -18.22
CA ASP A 36 -18.70 -16.60 -17.24
C ASP A 36 -18.18 -16.48 -15.79
N ARG A 37 -16.89 -16.80 -15.56
CA ARG A 37 -16.29 -16.85 -14.22
C ARG A 37 -15.15 -15.86 -14.02
N ILE A 38 -14.56 -15.33 -15.09
CA ILE A 38 -13.45 -14.38 -15.01
C ILE A 38 -13.84 -13.11 -15.76
N GLU A 39 -14.21 -12.10 -15.00
CA GLU A 39 -14.54 -10.79 -15.52
C GLU A 39 -13.32 -9.87 -15.45
N LEU A 40 -12.92 -9.35 -16.62
CA LEU A 40 -11.81 -8.40 -16.76
C LEU A 40 -12.39 -7.00 -16.90
N LEU A 41 -12.38 -6.25 -15.79
CA LEU A 41 -13.01 -4.93 -15.69
C LEU A 41 -12.20 -3.82 -16.39
N GLY A 42 -10.91 -4.07 -16.64
CA GLY A 42 -9.98 -3.06 -17.13
C GLY A 42 -9.62 -2.02 -16.07
N SER A 43 -9.01 -0.90 -16.48
CA SER A 43 -8.61 0.17 -15.59
C SER A 43 -9.82 0.77 -14.86
N LEU A 44 -9.74 0.83 -13.54
CA LEU A 44 -10.79 1.38 -12.68
C LEU A 44 -10.39 2.77 -12.18
N GLU A 45 -11.34 3.70 -12.18
CA GLU A 45 -11.16 4.96 -11.45
C GLU A 45 -11.23 4.71 -9.95
N HIS A 46 -10.50 5.51 -9.17
CA HIS A 46 -10.45 5.36 -7.71
C HIS A 46 -11.84 5.43 -7.05
N SER A 47 -12.77 6.21 -7.62
CA SER A 47 -14.17 6.30 -7.19
C SER A 47 -14.93 4.98 -7.31
N GLN A 48 -14.58 4.13 -8.28
CA GLN A 48 -15.26 2.87 -8.59
C GLN A 48 -14.68 1.67 -7.82
N VAL A 49 -13.45 1.78 -7.31
CA VAL A 49 -12.76 0.68 -6.63
C VAL A 49 -13.58 0.12 -5.49
N ARG A 50 -14.21 0.99 -4.69
CA ARG A 50 -15.11 0.57 -3.59
C ARG A 50 -16.26 -0.29 -4.11
N ASP A 51 -16.95 0.15 -5.15
CA ASP A 51 -18.13 -0.52 -5.68
C ASP A 51 -17.78 -1.93 -6.19
N VAL A 52 -16.59 -2.08 -6.78
CA VAL A 52 -16.06 -3.38 -7.19
C VAL A 52 -15.69 -4.24 -5.97
N LEU A 53 -14.93 -3.70 -5.02
CA LEU A 53 -14.50 -4.45 -3.85
C LEU A 53 -15.69 -4.98 -3.05
N THR A 54 -16.74 -4.19 -2.86
CA THR A 54 -17.95 -4.60 -2.11
C THR A 54 -18.73 -5.77 -2.73
N GLN A 55 -18.46 -6.14 -3.99
CA GLN A 55 -19.05 -7.32 -4.63
C GLN A 55 -18.31 -8.61 -4.27
N GLY A 56 -17.08 -8.50 -3.77
CA GLY A 56 -16.21 -9.64 -3.46
C GLY A 56 -16.32 -10.13 -2.02
N HIS A 57 -15.84 -11.35 -1.80
CA HIS A 57 -15.70 -11.95 -0.47
C HIS A 57 -14.23 -12.04 -0.02
N ILE A 58 -13.32 -12.20 -0.99
CA ILE A 58 -11.89 -12.41 -0.78
C ILE A 58 -11.14 -11.52 -1.78
N PHE A 59 -10.19 -10.74 -1.27
CA PHE A 59 -9.24 -10.00 -2.07
C PHE A 59 -7.91 -10.78 -2.13
N LEU A 60 -7.37 -10.94 -3.33
CA LEU A 60 -6.16 -11.71 -3.59
C LEU A 60 -5.04 -10.81 -4.12
N ASN A 61 -3.98 -10.67 -3.34
CA ASN A 61 -2.75 -10.00 -3.77
C ASN A 61 -1.66 -11.04 -4.07
N THR A 62 -1.15 -11.01 -5.30
CA THR A 62 -0.13 -11.96 -5.80
C THR A 62 1.22 -11.30 -6.11
N SER A 63 1.46 -10.11 -5.57
CA SER A 63 2.68 -9.35 -5.80
C SER A 63 3.95 -10.09 -5.35
N LEU A 64 5.04 -9.92 -6.10
CA LEU A 64 6.36 -10.46 -5.72
C LEU A 64 7.16 -9.49 -4.84
N THR A 65 6.83 -8.20 -4.89
CA THR A 65 7.46 -7.14 -4.12
C THR A 65 6.44 -6.06 -3.81
N GLU A 66 6.29 -5.69 -2.54
CA GLU A 66 5.38 -4.63 -2.11
C GLU A 66 5.91 -3.92 -0.87
N ALA A 67 5.73 -2.61 -0.79
CA ALA A 67 6.11 -1.85 0.41
C ALA A 67 4.96 -1.81 1.42
N TYR A 68 3.72 -1.62 0.95
CA TYR A 68 2.58 -1.39 1.82
C TYR A 68 1.22 -1.75 1.17
N CYS A 69 1.13 -1.78 -0.16
CA CYS A 69 -0.07 -2.14 -0.93
C CYS A 69 -1.39 -1.54 -0.41
N MET A 70 -1.72 -0.33 -0.84
CA MET A 70 -2.97 0.36 -0.45
C MET A 70 -4.24 -0.47 -0.72
N ALA A 71 -4.24 -1.26 -1.79
CA ALA A 71 -5.38 -2.10 -2.16
C ALA A 71 -5.75 -3.13 -1.06
N ILE A 72 -4.78 -3.60 -0.27
CA ILE A 72 -5.05 -4.49 0.88
C ILE A 72 -5.86 -3.75 1.94
N VAL A 73 -5.50 -2.51 2.24
CA VAL A 73 -6.19 -1.68 3.23
C VAL A 73 -7.60 -1.34 2.74
N GLU A 74 -7.75 -1.01 1.46
CA GLU A 74 -9.05 -0.73 0.82
C GLU A 74 -9.98 -1.95 0.86
N ALA A 75 -9.46 -3.13 0.50
CA ALA A 75 -10.21 -4.38 0.53
C ALA A 75 -10.65 -4.77 1.95
N ALA A 76 -9.72 -4.72 2.92
CA ALA A 76 -10.04 -5.00 4.31
C ALA A 76 -11.03 -3.95 4.89
N SER A 77 -10.94 -2.69 4.46
CA SER A 77 -11.92 -1.65 4.82
C SER A 77 -13.30 -1.93 4.26
N CYS A 78 -13.41 -2.62 3.13
CA CYS A 78 -14.68 -3.10 2.58
C CYS A 78 -15.16 -4.41 3.24
N GLY A 79 -14.40 -4.97 4.19
CA GLY A 79 -14.76 -6.17 4.93
C GLY A 79 -14.40 -7.47 4.22
N LEU A 80 -13.57 -7.43 3.17
CA LEU A 80 -13.12 -8.64 2.46
C LEU A 80 -12.03 -9.34 3.27
N GLN A 81 -12.00 -10.67 3.18
CA GLN A 81 -10.84 -11.43 3.61
C GLN A 81 -9.67 -11.13 2.68
N VAL A 82 -8.46 -10.95 3.24
CA VAL A 82 -7.27 -10.64 2.44
C VAL A 82 -6.37 -11.86 2.38
N VAL A 83 -6.07 -12.34 1.19
CA VAL A 83 -5.01 -13.33 0.92
C VAL A 83 -3.88 -12.61 0.20
N SER A 84 -2.66 -12.67 0.75
CA SER A 84 -1.51 -11.97 0.17
C SER A 84 -0.21 -12.74 0.33
N THR A 85 0.72 -12.49 -0.58
CA THR A 85 2.11 -12.92 -0.42
C THR A 85 2.81 -12.18 0.74
N ARG A 86 3.69 -12.87 1.45
CA ARG A 86 4.54 -12.36 2.55
C ARG A 86 5.80 -11.72 1.97
N VAL A 87 5.64 -10.58 1.32
CA VAL A 87 6.76 -9.85 0.68
C VAL A 87 6.86 -8.42 1.20
N GLY A 88 8.09 -7.90 1.25
CA GLY A 88 8.39 -6.54 1.72
C GLY A 88 7.65 -6.17 3.02
N GLY A 89 6.90 -5.07 3.01
CA GLY A 89 6.20 -4.57 4.20
C GLY A 89 4.78 -5.11 4.42
N ILE A 90 4.30 -6.01 3.55
CA ILE A 90 2.93 -6.57 3.66
C ILE A 90 2.60 -7.15 5.05
N PRO A 91 3.50 -7.88 5.74
CA PRO A 91 3.19 -8.43 7.06
C PRO A 91 2.89 -7.39 8.14
N GLU A 92 3.23 -6.12 7.91
CA GLU A 92 2.98 -5.01 8.82
C GLU A 92 1.67 -4.26 8.50
N VAL A 93 1.07 -4.51 7.34
CA VAL A 93 -0.09 -3.76 6.83
C VAL A 93 -1.38 -4.12 7.57
N LEU A 94 -1.59 -5.40 7.91
CA LEU A 94 -2.77 -5.83 8.65
C LEU A 94 -2.36 -6.73 9.82
N PRO A 95 -3.13 -6.71 10.93
CA PRO A 95 -3.00 -7.69 11.99
C PRO A 95 -3.06 -9.13 11.45
N PRO A 96 -2.29 -10.09 12.02
CA PRO A 96 -2.21 -11.46 11.49
C PRO A 96 -3.53 -12.22 11.41
N ASP A 97 -4.55 -11.79 12.15
CA ASP A 97 -5.90 -12.38 12.14
C ASP A 97 -6.83 -11.80 11.05
N LEU A 98 -6.40 -10.75 10.35
CA LEU A 98 -7.14 -10.12 9.25
C LEU A 98 -6.53 -10.41 7.87
N ILE A 99 -5.44 -11.18 7.81
CA ILE A 99 -4.72 -11.46 6.56
C ILE A 99 -4.14 -12.87 6.54
N TYR A 100 -4.36 -13.57 5.43
CA TYR A 100 -3.74 -14.86 5.13
C TYR A 100 -2.45 -14.61 4.36
N LEU A 101 -1.31 -14.76 5.04
CA LEU A 101 0.01 -14.55 4.45
C LEU A 101 0.61 -15.86 3.94
N THR A 102 1.00 -15.88 2.66
CA THR A 102 1.58 -17.04 1.99
C THR A 102 2.96 -16.72 1.42
N GLU A 103 3.78 -17.72 1.12
CA GLU A 103 4.98 -17.50 0.31
C GLU A 103 4.60 -17.05 -1.11
N PRO A 104 5.48 -16.32 -1.83
CA PRO A 104 5.22 -15.83 -3.20
C PRO A 104 5.35 -16.94 -4.24
N THR A 105 4.63 -18.05 -4.03
CA THR A 105 4.56 -19.19 -4.94
C THR A 105 3.11 -19.55 -5.23
N VAL A 106 2.85 -20.10 -6.42
CA VAL A 106 1.49 -20.50 -6.82
C VAL A 106 0.90 -21.54 -5.84
N PRO A 107 1.61 -22.62 -5.45
CA PRO A 107 1.07 -23.59 -4.50
C PRO A 107 0.68 -22.96 -3.16
N SER A 108 1.52 -22.08 -2.60
CA SER A 108 1.23 -21.44 -1.32
C SER A 108 0.06 -20.46 -1.41
N LEU A 109 -0.06 -19.70 -2.51
CA LEU A 109 -1.21 -18.82 -2.75
C LEU A 109 -2.51 -19.61 -2.89
N MET A 110 -2.46 -20.76 -3.55
CA MET A 110 -3.60 -21.67 -3.67
C MET A 110 -4.04 -22.19 -2.30
N GLU A 111 -3.10 -22.63 -1.46
CA GLU A 111 -3.38 -23.07 -0.09
C GLU A 111 -4.01 -21.95 0.75
N GLY A 112 -3.47 -20.73 0.67
CA GLY A 112 -4.02 -19.57 1.38
C GLY A 112 -5.44 -19.21 0.93
N LEU A 113 -5.70 -19.27 -0.38
CA LEU A 113 -7.02 -19.03 -0.93
C LEU A 113 -8.03 -20.12 -0.55
N GLU A 114 -7.62 -21.39 -0.59
CA GLU A 114 -8.46 -22.51 -0.16
C GLU A 114 -8.82 -22.41 1.32
N ARG A 115 -7.87 -21.99 2.17
CA ARG A 115 -8.12 -21.74 3.58
C ARG A 115 -9.13 -20.61 3.80
N ALA A 116 -8.98 -19.49 3.10
CA ALA A 116 -9.92 -18.36 3.18
C ALA A 116 -11.33 -18.74 2.68
N LEU A 117 -11.41 -19.59 1.64
CA LEU A 117 -12.68 -20.16 1.17
C LEU A 117 -13.32 -21.10 2.21
N ASP A 118 -12.52 -21.92 2.90
CA ASP A 118 -12.99 -22.82 3.94
C ASP A 118 -13.51 -22.04 5.16
N ASP A 119 -12.77 -21.02 5.60
CA ASP A 119 -13.19 -20.14 6.69
C ASP A 119 -14.47 -19.36 6.34
N LEU A 120 -14.62 -18.92 5.08
CA LEU A 120 -15.85 -18.30 4.57
C LEU A 120 -17.04 -19.26 4.68
N ARG A 121 -16.88 -20.50 4.23
CA ARG A 121 -17.95 -21.52 4.23
C ARG A 121 -18.39 -21.90 5.64
N HIS A 122 -17.45 -21.96 6.58
CA HIS A 122 -17.70 -22.32 7.96
C HIS A 122 -18.06 -21.11 8.86
N GLY A 123 -18.14 -19.90 8.30
CA GLY A 123 -18.46 -18.69 9.07
C GLY A 123 -17.39 -18.32 10.10
N LYS A 124 -16.13 -18.74 9.91
CA LYS A 124 -14.98 -18.41 10.78
C LYS A 124 -14.35 -17.06 10.46
N ILE A 125 -14.98 -16.29 9.58
CA ILE A 125 -14.51 -14.98 9.16
C ILE A 125 -14.74 -13.94 10.26
N VAL A 126 -13.87 -12.94 10.31
CA VAL A 126 -14.16 -11.74 11.10
C VAL A 126 -15.34 -11.03 10.46
N ASP A 127 -16.31 -10.62 11.27
CA ASP A 127 -17.46 -9.85 10.80
C ASP A 127 -16.99 -8.62 9.99
N PRO A 128 -17.53 -8.38 8.78
CA PRO A 128 -17.11 -7.29 7.91
C PRO A 128 -17.13 -5.91 8.59
N PHE A 129 -18.11 -5.64 9.45
CA PHE A 129 -18.23 -4.36 10.16
C PHE A 129 -17.16 -4.23 11.27
N VAL A 130 -16.87 -5.32 11.98
CA VAL A 130 -15.76 -5.38 12.94
C VAL A 130 -14.42 -5.19 12.24
N CYS A 131 -14.21 -5.85 11.10
CA CYS A 131 -13.00 -5.68 10.28
C CYS A 131 -12.82 -4.22 9.86
N HIS A 132 -13.86 -3.61 9.26
CA HIS A 132 -13.86 -2.21 8.89
C HIS A 132 -13.51 -1.28 10.06
N THR A 133 -14.13 -1.50 11.23
CA THR A 133 -13.90 -0.69 12.43
C THR A 133 -12.44 -0.77 12.89
N ARG A 134 -11.86 -1.97 12.89
CA ARG A 134 -10.44 -2.18 13.25
C ARG A 134 -9.52 -1.47 12.26
N VAL A 135 -9.73 -1.66 10.95
CA VAL A 135 -8.91 -1.03 9.91
C VAL A 135 -9.01 0.50 9.98
N SER A 136 -10.21 1.05 10.18
CA SER A 136 -10.44 2.49 10.36
C SER A 136 -9.67 3.05 11.56
N SER A 137 -9.59 2.31 12.67
CA SER A 137 -8.81 2.74 13.85
C SER A 137 -7.30 2.82 13.58
N LEU A 138 -6.78 1.94 12.71
CA LEU A 138 -5.37 1.88 12.35
C LEU A 138 -4.98 2.95 11.32
N TYR A 139 -5.84 3.17 10.32
CA TYR A 139 -5.51 3.92 9.10
C TYR A 139 -6.37 5.15 8.84
N SER A 140 -7.12 5.63 9.82
CA SER A 140 -7.75 6.94 9.71
C SER A 140 -6.70 8.04 9.50
N TRP A 141 -6.97 8.96 8.57
CA TRP A 141 -6.09 10.08 8.28
C TRP A 141 -5.77 10.91 9.52
N GLN A 142 -6.72 11.01 10.45
CA GLN A 142 -6.52 11.70 11.73
C GLN A 142 -5.46 11.00 12.59
N ASN A 143 -5.52 9.67 12.72
CA ASN A 143 -4.53 8.91 13.47
C ASN A 143 -3.15 8.93 12.78
N VAL A 144 -3.13 8.72 11.46
CA VAL A 144 -1.88 8.77 10.67
C VAL A 144 -1.22 10.14 10.81
N THR A 145 -1.97 11.23 10.67
CA THR A 145 -1.45 12.60 10.82
C THR A 145 -0.87 12.82 12.20
N HIS A 146 -1.61 12.45 13.26
CA HIS A 146 -1.15 12.61 14.63
C HIS A 146 0.12 11.79 14.94
N ARG A 147 0.23 10.57 14.42
CA ARG A 147 1.45 9.75 14.54
C ARG A 147 2.63 10.38 13.80
N THR A 148 2.41 10.90 12.60
CA THR A 148 3.45 11.60 11.82
C THR A 148 3.90 12.90 12.51
N GLU A 149 2.97 13.69 13.07
CA GLU A 149 3.29 14.91 13.82
C GLU A 149 4.18 14.64 15.04
N LYS A 150 3.96 13.51 15.73
CA LYS A 150 4.83 13.08 16.84
C LYS A 150 6.27 12.84 16.38
N VAL A 151 6.46 12.19 15.23
CA VAL A 151 7.79 11.96 14.65
C VAL A 151 8.43 13.27 14.24
N TYR A 152 7.68 14.18 13.59
CA TYR A 152 8.22 15.49 13.24
C TYR A 152 8.63 16.27 14.50
N THR A 153 7.80 16.25 15.53
CA THR A 153 8.11 16.90 16.80
C THR A 153 9.34 16.28 17.47
N SER A 154 9.51 14.94 17.43
CA SER A 154 10.70 14.31 18.00
C SER A 154 11.97 14.70 17.25
N VAL A 155 11.93 14.69 15.91
CA VAL A 155 13.07 15.07 15.07
C VAL A 155 13.44 16.54 15.28
N THR A 156 12.46 17.45 15.44
CA THR A 156 12.75 18.86 15.73
C THR A 156 13.42 19.10 17.09
N LYS A 157 13.30 18.15 18.02
CA LYS A 157 13.95 18.20 19.35
C LYS A 157 15.33 17.56 19.35
N GLU A 158 15.69 16.80 18.32
CA GLU A 158 17.05 16.26 18.18
C GLU A 158 18.03 17.39 17.90
N SER A 159 19.15 17.42 18.63
CA SER A 159 20.23 18.36 18.34
C SER A 159 20.86 18.01 17.00
N SER A 160 21.16 19.04 16.19
CA SER A 160 21.88 18.83 14.94
C SER A 160 23.24 18.19 15.24
N LYS A 161 23.47 16.97 14.74
CA LYS A 161 24.79 16.32 14.82
C LYS A 161 25.85 17.27 14.28
N SER A 162 26.99 17.39 14.97
CA SER A 162 28.09 18.20 14.45
C SER A 162 28.63 17.61 13.14
N LEU A 163 29.21 18.44 12.28
CA LEU A 163 29.75 18.02 10.98
C LEU A 163 30.67 16.79 11.12
N GLY A 164 31.55 16.77 12.12
CA GLY A 164 32.47 15.66 12.38
C GLY A 164 31.79 14.37 12.90
N GLN A 165 30.61 14.46 13.51
CA GLN A 165 29.82 13.28 13.89
C GLN A 165 29.05 12.74 12.68
N GLN A 166 28.50 13.62 11.85
CA GLN A 166 27.84 13.25 10.60
C GLN A 166 28.82 12.51 9.66
N LEU A 167 30.01 13.09 9.41
CA LEU A 167 31.07 12.46 8.61
C LEU A 167 31.49 11.09 9.15
N ARG A 168 31.62 10.93 10.47
CA ARG A 168 31.95 9.63 11.07
C ARG A 168 30.84 8.58 10.91
N SER A 169 29.57 8.97 11.00
CA SER A 169 28.44 8.07 10.72
C SER A 169 28.43 7.64 9.26
N TYR A 170 28.71 8.56 8.33
CA TYR A 170 28.71 8.23 6.91
C TYR A 170 29.91 7.38 6.48
N MET A 171 31.11 7.64 7.00
CA MET A 171 32.31 6.82 6.71
C MET A 171 32.15 5.36 7.20
N ARG A 172 31.31 5.13 8.21
CA ARG A 172 30.98 3.78 8.70
C ARG A 172 29.88 3.09 7.90
N SER A 173 29.23 3.80 7.00
CA SER A 173 28.08 3.32 6.24
C SER A 173 28.47 3.18 4.77
N ASN A 174 28.02 2.14 4.05
CA ASN A 174 28.32 1.91 2.63
C ASN A 174 27.63 2.92 1.67
N VAL A 175 27.34 4.13 2.13
CA VAL A 175 26.64 5.20 1.39
C VAL A 175 27.55 6.33 0.93
N LEU A 176 28.88 6.16 1.01
CA LEU A 176 29.87 7.11 0.48
C LEU A 176 29.57 7.61 -0.96
N PRO A 177 29.13 6.77 -1.91
CA PRO A 177 28.74 7.25 -3.24
C PRO A 177 27.58 8.26 -3.22
N PHE A 178 26.60 8.08 -2.33
CA PHE A 178 25.49 9.02 -2.16
C PHE A 178 25.95 10.33 -1.52
N LEU A 179 26.94 10.29 -0.64
CA LEU A 179 27.56 11.48 -0.06
C LEU A 179 28.19 12.38 -1.12
N LEU A 180 28.82 11.79 -2.14
CA LEU A 180 29.39 12.54 -3.28
C LEU A 180 28.29 13.26 -4.06
N VAL A 181 27.17 12.57 -4.32
CA VAL A 181 25.99 13.18 -4.97
C VAL A 181 25.41 14.31 -4.13
N VAL A 182 25.24 14.10 -2.81
CA VAL A 182 24.73 15.14 -1.90
C VAL A 182 25.68 16.33 -1.83
N SER A 183 27.00 16.10 -1.78
CA SER A 183 28.01 17.16 -1.78
C SER A 183 28.02 17.94 -3.10
N LEU A 184 27.86 17.24 -4.23
CA LEU A 184 27.70 17.86 -5.54
C LEU A 184 26.42 18.70 -5.60
N MET A 185 25.28 18.20 -5.11
CA MET A 185 24.04 18.97 -5.02
C MET A 185 24.20 20.20 -4.12
N TYR A 186 24.95 20.10 -3.02
CA TYR A 186 25.23 21.24 -2.16
C TYR A 186 26.09 22.30 -2.88
N LEU A 187 27.11 21.89 -3.63
CA LEU A 187 27.90 22.80 -4.46
C LEU A 187 27.05 23.47 -5.54
N ILE A 188 26.18 22.71 -6.20
CA ILE A 188 25.21 23.25 -7.16
C ILE A 188 24.31 24.28 -6.46
N LEU A 189 23.82 23.98 -5.26
CA LEU A 189 22.97 24.90 -4.48
C LEU A 189 23.72 26.19 -4.13
N GLN A 190 25.00 26.13 -3.76
CA GLN A 190 25.82 27.32 -3.50
C GLN A 190 26.04 28.17 -4.76
N VAL A 191 26.28 27.52 -5.90
CA VAL A 191 26.38 28.21 -7.20
C VAL A 191 25.04 28.86 -7.58
N LEU A 192 23.93 28.16 -7.36
CA LEU A 192 22.59 28.70 -7.59
C LEU A 192 22.27 29.87 -6.65
N GLU A 193 22.68 29.80 -5.39
CA GLU A 193 22.50 30.90 -4.42
C GLU A 193 23.34 32.14 -4.78
N TRP A 194 24.46 31.96 -5.49
CA TRP A 194 25.24 33.06 -6.07
C TRP A 194 24.61 33.62 -7.35
N LEU A 195 24.07 32.76 -8.22
CA LEU A 195 23.43 33.18 -9.49
C LEU A 195 22.02 33.77 -9.28
N VAL A 196 21.29 33.25 -8.30
CA VAL A 196 19.91 33.63 -7.93
C VAL A 196 19.84 33.67 -6.41
N PRO A 197 20.14 34.83 -5.81
CA PRO A 197 20.07 35.02 -4.36
C PRO A 197 18.69 34.63 -3.82
N ARG A 198 18.68 33.91 -2.69
CA ARG A 198 17.41 33.50 -2.06
C ARG A 198 16.53 34.67 -1.62
N GLU A 199 17.13 35.85 -1.45
CA GLU A 199 16.44 37.10 -1.14
C GLU A 199 15.49 37.54 -2.26
N ASP A 200 15.80 37.18 -3.51
CA ASP A 200 15.00 37.50 -4.70
C ASP A 200 13.93 36.43 -5.01
N ILE A 201 13.92 35.32 -4.27
CA ILE A 201 12.96 34.25 -4.44
C ILE A 201 11.75 34.55 -3.56
N ASP A 202 10.58 34.73 -4.19
CA ASP A 202 9.32 34.89 -3.47
C ASP A 202 9.10 33.73 -2.48
N ILE A 203 9.09 34.05 -1.19
CA ILE A 203 8.80 33.07 -0.16
C ILE A 203 7.34 32.64 -0.33
N ALA A 204 7.15 31.35 -0.63
CA ALA A 204 5.82 30.75 -0.69
C ALA A 204 5.06 31.07 0.60
N ARG A 205 3.93 31.78 0.48
CA ARG A 205 3.12 32.17 1.64
C ARG A 205 2.76 30.93 2.44
N THR A 206 3.27 30.85 3.66
CA THR A 206 2.88 29.78 4.59
C THR A 206 1.38 29.90 4.84
N TYR A 207 0.63 28.79 4.72
CA TYR A 207 -0.80 28.78 4.99
C TYR A 207 -1.06 29.18 6.45
N ARG A 208 -1.45 30.43 6.68
CA ARG A 208 -1.83 30.92 8.00
C ARG A 208 -3.22 30.39 8.31
N LYS A 209 -3.31 29.38 9.19
CA LYS A 209 -4.60 28.92 9.75
C LYS A 209 -5.36 30.15 10.26
N LYS A 210 -6.51 30.49 9.65
CA LYS A 210 -7.46 31.41 10.27
C LYS A 210 -7.85 30.82 11.63
N PRO A 211 -7.91 31.60 12.72
CA PRO A 211 -8.48 31.10 13.96
C PRO A 211 -9.90 30.62 13.65
N ARG A 212 -10.19 29.35 13.95
CA ARG A 212 -11.56 28.84 13.94
C ARG A 212 -12.33 29.73 14.92
N LYS A 213 -13.24 30.57 14.41
CA LYS A 213 -14.32 31.08 15.24
C LYS A 213 -15.06 29.84 15.73
N LEU A 214 -15.02 29.56 17.03
CA LEU A 214 -16.00 28.69 17.64
C LEU A 214 -17.36 29.34 17.37
N GLN A 215 -18.09 28.81 16.39
CA GLN A 215 -19.53 28.96 16.39
C GLN A 215 -20.02 28.00 17.47
N ILE A 216 -20.47 28.60 18.56
CA ILE A 216 -21.37 27.98 19.54
C ILE A 216 -22.67 27.68 18.82
#